data_AF-A0A0N4TN06-F1
#
_entry.id   AF-A0A0N4TN06-F1
#
_cell.length_a   1.000
_cell.length_b   1.000
_cell.length_c   1.000
_cell.angle_alpha   90.00
_cell.angle_beta   90.00
_cell.angle_gamma   90.00
#
_symmetry.space_group_name_H-M   'P 1'
#
loop_
_entity.id
_entity.type
_entity.pdbx_description
1 polymer ?
#
loop_
_entity_poly.entity_id
_entity_poly.type
_entity_poly.pdbx_seq_one_letter_code
_entity_poly.pdbx_strand_id
1 'polypeptide(L)'
;MQFPNGYLSEVGASLIDQKLKLNIVPQTNVVALAAPTFNYGRIDRAKARTKQRIRTRYPEIGKRFHRIGLPPKIGSFQLFVNGYQDASYWLRQWEVHRELSPSSITMKRFQHLFERMVILDYIIRNTDRGNDNWLIKYEPTNVISVVPQDPTPAKDAVLTDEIPAANEITEGIVHTHNNAIGKNVTEQLVMDMLECDVNIENWDETEEPKIDVAAIDNGLAFPIKHPDEWHPYRWAWLPMAKNSFSEEIVDLVLPQLDNIDFVRELCNDLKKLFQKDPGFDKKMFELQLSVLRGQIFNLREALRLRKSPQQLVQMQPQLIVEMKSKKKRRLRTVPRDTRSLSTTTDAGEETLTDHPSSSTMSLSQSQWQNVEPKTWPESYQQKVQTRSAFFTWWDR
;
A
#
# COMPACT_ATOMS: atom_id res chain seq x y z
N MET A 1 22.62 -4.15 -8.56
CA MET A 1 21.55 -3.25 -8.08
C MET A 1 21.77 -3.09 -6.58
N GLN A 2 22.04 -1.89 -6.07
CA GLN A 2 22.24 -1.71 -4.62
C GLN A 2 20.90 -1.29 -4.02
N PHE A 3 20.30 -2.21 -3.26
CA PHE A 3 19.08 -1.98 -2.51
C PHE A 3 19.44 -1.44 -1.12
N PRO A 4 18.54 -0.67 -0.49
CA PRO A 4 18.68 -0.39 0.93
C PRO A 4 18.66 -1.73 1.70
N ASN A 5 19.13 -1.74 2.95
CA ASN A 5 18.98 -2.92 3.79
C ASN A 5 17.51 -3.35 3.78
N GLY A 6 17.22 -4.60 3.38
CA GLY A 6 15.86 -5.03 3.01
C GLY A 6 14.80 -4.75 4.09
N TYR A 7 15.20 -4.78 5.36
CA TYR A 7 14.29 -4.43 6.46
C TYR A 7 13.75 -3.00 6.43
N LEU A 8 14.50 -2.03 5.90
CA LEU A 8 14.01 -0.66 5.72
C LEU A 8 13.09 -0.54 4.51
N SER A 9 13.31 -1.37 3.48
CA SER A 9 12.39 -1.46 2.34
C SER A 9 11.02 -1.94 2.80
N GLU A 10 10.98 -2.99 3.62
CA GLU A 10 9.74 -3.51 4.23
C GLU A 10 8.97 -2.44 5.03
N VAL A 11 9.67 -1.73 5.91
CA VAL A 11 9.06 -0.67 6.73
C VAL A 11 8.68 0.54 5.89
N GLY A 12 9.46 0.85 4.85
CA GLY A 12 9.17 1.92 3.90
C GLY A 12 7.90 1.66 3.09
N ALA A 13 7.65 0.40 2.70
CA ALA A 13 6.41 0.01 2.04
C ALA A 13 5.20 0.19 2.98
N SER A 14 5.30 -0.25 4.24
CA SER A 14 4.24 -0.03 5.24
C SER A 14 4.00 1.46 5.53
N LEU A 15 5.06 2.29 5.53
CA LEU A 15 4.95 3.74 5.68
C LEU A 15 4.16 4.38 4.53
N ILE A 16 4.46 4.01 3.27
CA ILE A 16 3.75 4.53 2.09
C ILE A 16 2.29 4.06 2.07
N ASP A 17 2.05 2.78 2.38
CA ASP A 17 0.71 2.21 2.49
C ASP A 17 -0.17 3.02 3.46
N GLN A 18 0.35 3.30 4.67
CA GLN A 18 -0.35 4.11 5.67
C GLN A 18 -0.56 5.55 5.22
N LYS A 19 0.46 6.18 4.62
CA LYS A 19 0.39 7.59 4.22
C LYS A 19 -0.63 7.80 3.10
N LEU A 20 -0.77 6.83 2.19
CA LEU A 20 -1.74 6.84 1.09
C LEU A 20 -3.09 6.20 1.45
N LYS A 21 -3.22 5.59 2.64
CA LYS A 21 -4.41 4.88 3.12
C LYS A 21 -4.81 3.70 2.22
N LEU A 22 -3.82 2.96 1.72
CA LEU A 22 -4.05 1.77 0.89
C LEU A 22 -4.52 0.59 1.75
N ASN A 23 -3.96 0.43 2.95
CA ASN A 23 -4.33 -0.57 3.95
C ASN A 23 -4.23 -2.02 3.44
N ILE A 24 -3.19 -2.31 2.67
CA ILE A 24 -2.91 -3.64 2.11
C ILE A 24 -1.59 -4.22 2.63
N VAL A 25 -0.68 -3.41 3.16
CA VAL A 25 0.55 -3.92 3.78
C VAL A 25 0.28 -4.18 5.27
N PRO A 26 0.39 -5.45 5.75
CA PRO A 26 0.33 -5.71 7.18
C PRO A 26 1.37 -4.86 7.90
N GLN A 27 1.00 -4.23 9.02
CA GLN A 27 1.82 -3.22 9.67
C GLN A 27 3.25 -3.74 9.93
N THR A 28 4.24 -3.00 9.42
CA THR A 28 5.65 -3.40 9.51
C THR A 28 6.49 -2.29 10.11
N ASN A 29 7.25 -2.60 11.17
CA ASN A 29 8.09 -1.64 11.89
C ASN A 29 9.53 -2.14 12.07
N VAL A 30 10.45 -1.20 12.33
CA VAL A 30 11.82 -1.55 12.76
C VAL A 30 11.78 -1.93 14.24
N VAL A 31 12.23 -3.15 14.56
CA VAL A 31 12.35 -3.64 15.94
C VAL A 31 13.74 -4.18 16.20
N ALA A 32 14.10 -4.33 17.46
CA ALA A 32 15.32 -5.00 17.89
C ALA A 32 14.97 -6.18 18.81
N LEU A 33 15.18 -7.40 18.33
CA LEU A 33 14.81 -8.63 19.05
C LEU A 33 16.02 -9.54 19.25
N ALA A 34 16.05 -10.28 20.36
CA ALA A 34 17.04 -11.32 20.61
C ALA A 34 16.35 -12.64 20.92
N ALA A 35 16.66 -13.70 20.17
CA ALA A 35 16.10 -15.03 20.38
C ALA A 35 17.17 -16.11 20.12
N PRO A 36 17.24 -17.20 20.92
CA PRO A 36 18.24 -18.27 20.72
C PRO A 36 18.22 -18.92 19.32
N THR A 37 17.05 -18.91 18.68
CA THR A 37 16.78 -19.44 17.34
C THR A 37 17.36 -18.55 16.23
N PHE A 38 17.63 -17.27 16.48
CA PHE A 38 18.25 -16.41 15.48
C PHE A 38 19.70 -16.82 15.20
N ASN A 39 20.16 -16.55 13.98
CA ASN A 39 21.51 -16.92 13.57
C ASN A 39 22.57 -15.97 14.17
N TYR A 40 23.31 -16.40 15.19
CA TYR A 40 24.42 -15.64 15.80
C TYR A 40 25.77 -16.29 15.54
N GLY A 41 26.81 -15.45 15.45
CA GLY A 41 28.19 -15.91 15.36
C GLY A 41 28.60 -16.73 16.59
N ARG A 42 29.57 -17.63 16.40
CA ARG A 42 30.08 -18.52 17.47
C ARG A 42 30.55 -17.72 18.70
N ILE A 43 31.18 -16.57 18.47
CA ILE A 43 31.69 -15.67 19.52
C ILE A 43 30.54 -15.08 20.35
N ASP A 44 29.47 -14.60 19.72
CA ASP A 44 28.32 -14.01 20.44
C ASP A 44 27.61 -15.05 21.30
N ARG A 45 27.43 -16.27 20.77
CA ARG A 45 26.87 -17.39 21.54
C ARG A 45 27.77 -17.76 22.72
N ALA A 46 29.08 -17.84 22.51
CA ALA A 46 30.04 -18.14 23.59
C ALA A 46 30.04 -17.04 24.67
N LYS A 47 30.10 -15.76 24.28
CA LYS A 47 30.03 -14.62 25.20
C LYS A 47 28.74 -14.61 26.01
N ALA A 48 27.59 -14.84 25.37
CA ALA A 48 26.30 -14.92 26.04
C ALA A 48 26.27 -16.03 27.10
N ARG A 49 26.73 -17.24 26.76
CA ARG A 49 26.83 -18.38 27.69
C ARG A 49 27.78 -18.09 28.84
N THR A 50 28.97 -17.56 28.57
CA THR A 50 29.97 -17.24 29.59
C THR A 50 29.45 -16.20 30.57
N LYS A 51 28.85 -15.10 30.08
CA LYS A 51 28.24 -14.07 30.94
C LYS A 51 27.11 -14.64 31.81
N GLN A 52 26.29 -15.54 31.25
CA GLN A 52 25.22 -16.19 31.98
C GLN A 52 25.75 -17.13 33.09
N ARG A 53 26.83 -17.88 32.81
CA ARG A 53 27.53 -18.71 33.81
C ARG A 53 28.15 -17.86 34.92
N ILE A 54 28.85 -16.79 34.58
CA ILE A 54 29.47 -15.89 35.56
C ILE A 54 28.41 -15.26 36.44
N ARG A 55 27.28 -14.80 35.88
CA ARG A 55 26.17 -14.27 36.69
C ARG A 55 25.62 -15.31 37.67
N THR A 56 25.46 -16.55 37.23
CA THR A 56 24.90 -17.62 38.06
C THR A 56 25.87 -18.05 39.16
N ARG A 57 27.17 -18.11 38.86
CA ARG A 57 28.21 -18.60 39.79
C ARG A 57 28.79 -17.51 40.70
N TYR A 58 28.87 -16.27 40.22
CA TYR A 58 29.47 -15.13 40.92
C TYR A 58 28.54 -13.90 40.82
N PRO A 59 27.49 -13.83 41.64
CA PRO A 59 26.47 -12.78 41.55
C PRO A 59 27.05 -11.36 41.66
N GLU A 60 28.03 -11.15 42.53
CA GLU A 60 28.68 -9.84 42.73
C GLU A 60 29.46 -9.34 41.49
N ILE A 61 30.00 -10.27 40.68
CA ILE A 61 30.65 -9.93 39.40
C ILE A 61 29.60 -9.78 38.30
N GLY A 62 28.56 -10.62 38.33
CA GLY A 62 27.47 -10.61 37.36
C GLY A 62 26.64 -9.33 37.33
N LYS A 63 26.48 -8.67 38.48
CA LYS A 63 25.79 -7.36 38.60
C LYS A 63 26.41 -6.26 37.72
N ARG A 64 27.69 -6.40 37.33
CA ARG A 64 28.40 -5.43 36.47
C ARG A 64 28.09 -5.59 34.97
N PHE A 65 27.40 -6.66 34.57
CA PHE A 65 27.05 -6.87 33.17
C PHE A 65 25.81 -6.10 32.76
N HIS A 66 26.01 -5.01 32.01
CA HIS A 66 24.92 -4.21 31.40
C HIS A 66 24.03 -5.00 30.44
N ARG A 67 24.50 -6.15 29.91
CA ARG A 67 23.71 -7.05 29.06
C ARG A 67 24.12 -8.50 29.29
N ILE A 68 23.12 -9.34 29.52
CA ILE A 68 23.22 -10.80 29.61
C ILE A 68 22.37 -11.40 28.49
N GLY A 69 22.86 -12.47 27.86
CA GLY A 69 22.20 -13.10 26.72
C GLY A 69 22.75 -12.62 25.37
N LEU A 70 22.04 -13.00 24.31
CA LEU A 70 22.42 -12.72 22.93
C LEU A 70 22.16 -11.25 22.59
N PRO A 71 22.97 -10.63 21.71
CA PRO A 71 22.72 -9.26 21.28
C PRO A 71 21.41 -9.19 20.47
N PRO A 72 20.58 -8.15 20.63
CA PRO A 72 19.41 -7.97 19.79
C PRO A 72 19.85 -7.64 18.35
N LYS A 73 19.08 -8.14 17.40
CA LYS A 73 19.21 -7.87 15.98
C LYS A 73 18.13 -6.91 15.56
N ILE A 74 18.53 -5.86 14.85
CA ILE A 74 17.61 -4.93 14.22
C ILE A 74 17.08 -5.59 12.95
N GLY A 75 15.78 -5.47 12.71
CA GLY A 75 15.11 -5.98 11.52
C GLY A 75 13.70 -5.45 11.40
N SER A 76 13.02 -5.83 10.32
CA SER A 76 11.61 -5.55 10.09
C SER A 76 10.79 -6.58 10.86
N PHE A 77 9.69 -6.12 11.46
CA PHE A 77 8.71 -6.98 12.09
C PHE A 77 7.35 -6.62 11.52
N GLN A 78 6.83 -7.53 10.72
CA GLN A 78 5.54 -7.44 10.07
C GLN A 78 4.50 -8.24 10.86
N LEU A 79 3.31 -7.68 11.04
CA LEU A 79 2.20 -8.42 11.64
C LEU A 79 1.78 -9.59 10.74
N PHE A 80 1.58 -10.75 11.36
CA PHE A 80 1.08 -11.94 10.67
C PHE A 80 -0.42 -11.79 10.36
N VAL A 81 -0.83 -12.17 9.15
CA VAL A 81 -2.23 -12.17 8.71
C VAL A 81 -2.75 -13.60 8.58
N ASN A 82 -3.96 -13.85 9.09
CA ASN A 82 -4.56 -15.20 9.14
C ASN A 82 -5.58 -15.41 8.02
N GLY A 83 -5.64 -16.63 7.48
CA GLY A 83 -6.65 -17.02 6.49
C GLY A 83 -6.39 -16.52 5.06
N TYR A 84 -5.19 -16.00 4.78
CA TYR A 84 -4.77 -15.66 3.43
C TYR A 84 -4.06 -16.85 2.77
N GLN A 85 -4.11 -16.89 1.44
CA GLN A 85 -3.34 -17.81 0.59
C GLN A 85 -2.65 -17.01 -0.51
N ASP A 86 -1.63 -17.59 -1.15
CA ASP A 86 -0.94 -16.98 -2.27
C ASP A 86 -1.95 -16.54 -3.36
N ALA A 87 -1.76 -15.36 -3.93
CA ALA A 87 -2.64 -14.90 -5.00
C ALA A 87 -2.62 -15.86 -6.20
N SER A 88 -1.46 -16.45 -6.50
CA SER A 88 -1.32 -17.46 -7.56
C SER A 88 -2.21 -18.68 -7.35
N TYR A 89 -2.50 -19.06 -6.10
CA TYR A 89 -3.43 -20.14 -5.78
C TYR A 89 -4.85 -19.74 -6.19
N TRP A 90 -5.37 -18.62 -5.66
CA TRP A 90 -6.74 -18.19 -5.93
C TRP A 90 -7.00 -17.84 -7.39
N LEU A 91 -6.07 -17.14 -8.04
CA LEU A 91 -6.19 -16.78 -9.45
C LEU A 91 -6.31 -18.03 -10.33
N ARG A 92 -5.55 -19.08 -10.02
CA ARG A 92 -5.65 -20.37 -10.71
C ARG A 92 -6.99 -21.07 -10.41
N GLN A 93 -7.44 -21.05 -9.15
CA GLN A 93 -8.73 -21.66 -8.78
C GLN A 93 -9.89 -21.02 -9.56
N TRP A 94 -9.94 -19.69 -9.66
CA TRP A 94 -11.01 -18.99 -10.39
C TRP A 94 -10.94 -19.19 -11.91
N GLU A 95 -9.75 -19.44 -12.46
CA GLU A 95 -9.58 -19.75 -13.89
C GLU A 95 -10.04 -21.17 -14.23
N VAL A 96 -9.69 -22.15 -13.39
CA VAL A 96 -10.02 -23.57 -13.58
C VAL A 96 -11.47 -23.88 -13.20
N HIS A 97 -11.92 -23.34 -12.06
CA HIS A 97 -13.24 -23.56 -11.47
C HIS A 97 -14.02 -22.25 -11.48
N ARG A 98 -14.64 -21.92 -12.61
CA ARG A 98 -15.39 -20.66 -12.78
C ARG A 98 -16.57 -20.55 -11.81
N GLU A 99 -17.13 -21.68 -11.38
CA GLU A 99 -18.18 -21.78 -10.37
C GLU A 99 -17.72 -21.33 -8.97
N LEU A 100 -16.42 -21.37 -8.68
CA LEU A 100 -15.83 -20.88 -7.43
C LEU A 100 -15.34 -19.42 -7.54
N SER A 101 -15.46 -18.82 -8.72
CA SER A 101 -15.10 -17.41 -8.93
C SER A 101 -15.98 -16.51 -8.06
N PRO A 102 -15.44 -15.41 -7.50
CA PRO A 102 -16.24 -14.48 -6.72
C PRO A 102 -17.36 -13.86 -7.56
N SER A 103 -18.44 -13.46 -6.88
CA SER A 103 -19.56 -12.75 -7.49
C SER A 103 -19.08 -11.44 -8.16
N SER A 104 -19.90 -10.86 -9.05
CA SER A 104 -19.55 -9.61 -9.73
C SER A 104 -19.21 -8.47 -8.74
N ILE A 105 -19.95 -8.36 -7.63
CA ILE A 105 -19.72 -7.35 -6.58
C ILE A 105 -18.38 -7.61 -5.87
N THR A 106 -18.12 -8.86 -5.49
CA THR A 106 -16.88 -9.25 -4.82
C THR A 106 -15.66 -9.08 -5.74
N MET A 107 -15.79 -9.40 -7.03
CA MET A 107 -14.75 -9.17 -8.02
C MET A 107 -14.47 -7.68 -8.24
N LYS A 108 -15.48 -6.82 -8.17
CA LYS A 108 -15.28 -5.36 -8.21
C LYS A 108 -14.48 -4.89 -6.99
N ARG A 109 -14.80 -5.38 -5.79
CA ARG A 109 -14.01 -5.09 -4.58
C ARG A 109 -12.57 -5.58 -4.70
N PHE A 110 -12.38 -6.79 -5.22
CA PHE A 110 -11.05 -7.34 -5.49
C PHE A 110 -10.26 -6.50 -6.50
N GLN A 111 -10.90 -5.99 -7.55
CA GLN A 111 -10.27 -5.07 -8.50
C GLN A 111 -9.76 -3.80 -7.80
N HIS A 112 -10.51 -3.21 -6.87
CA HIS A 112 -10.05 -2.03 -6.13
C HIS A 112 -8.86 -2.36 -5.21
N LEU A 113 -8.86 -3.51 -4.55
CA LEU A 113 -7.72 -3.97 -3.74
C LEU A 113 -6.47 -4.24 -4.59
N PHE A 114 -6.66 -4.84 -5.77
CA PHE A 114 -5.60 -5.03 -6.75
C PHE A 114 -5.00 -3.69 -7.21
N GLU A 115 -5.84 -2.69 -7.50
CA GLU A 115 -5.37 -1.36 -7.86
C GLU A 115 -4.55 -0.73 -6.74
N ARG A 116 -4.96 -0.86 -5.47
CA ARG A 116 -4.16 -0.38 -4.32
C ARG A 116 -2.77 -1.03 -4.29
N MET A 117 -2.67 -2.33 -4.58
CA MET A 117 -1.38 -3.03 -4.69
C MET A 117 -0.54 -2.50 -5.85
N VAL A 118 -1.15 -2.26 -7.01
CA VAL A 118 -0.49 -1.64 -8.16
C VAL A 118 0.10 -0.27 -7.80
N ILE A 119 -0.67 0.58 -7.11
CA ILE A 119 -0.21 1.91 -6.66
C ILE A 119 1.02 1.77 -5.78
N LEU A 120 0.96 0.92 -4.75
CA LEU A 120 2.07 0.68 -3.83
C LEU A 120 3.33 0.24 -4.58
N ASP A 121 3.23 -0.87 -5.32
CA ASP A 121 4.37 -1.48 -6.02
C ASP A 121 4.98 -0.54 -7.04
N TYR A 122 4.15 0.26 -7.73
CA TYR A 122 4.64 1.21 -8.71
C TYR A 122 5.42 2.34 -8.03
N ILE A 123 4.89 2.94 -6.96
CA ILE A 123 5.57 4.04 -6.24
C ILE A 123 6.90 3.59 -5.66
N ILE A 124 6.93 2.43 -4.99
CA ILE A 124 8.17 1.90 -4.39
C ILE A 124 9.12 1.28 -5.42
N ARG A 125 8.66 1.12 -6.66
CA ARG A 125 9.34 0.36 -7.72
C ARG A 125 9.78 -0.99 -7.19
N ASN A 126 8.81 -1.80 -6.75
CA ASN A 126 9.09 -3.15 -6.28
C ASN A 126 9.70 -3.96 -7.42
N THR A 127 10.84 -4.60 -7.15
CA THR A 127 11.59 -5.37 -8.14
C THR A 127 11.32 -6.88 -8.08
N ASP A 128 10.58 -7.33 -7.08
CA ASP A 128 10.34 -8.76 -6.82
C ASP A 128 8.87 -9.07 -6.48
N ARG A 129 7.92 -8.43 -7.17
CA ARG A 129 6.50 -8.79 -7.02
C ARG A 129 6.13 -9.93 -7.96
N GLY A 130 6.25 -11.15 -7.48
CA GLY A 130 5.60 -12.35 -8.01
C GLY A 130 4.14 -12.50 -7.55
N ASN A 131 3.37 -13.42 -8.15
CA ASN A 131 2.00 -13.72 -7.73
C ASN A 131 1.92 -14.62 -6.47
N ASP A 132 3.07 -15.06 -6.00
CA ASP A 132 3.36 -15.70 -4.72
C ASP A 132 3.65 -14.68 -3.60
N ASN A 133 4.10 -13.47 -3.95
CA ASN A 133 4.50 -12.43 -2.99
C ASN A 133 3.36 -11.48 -2.61
N TRP A 134 2.12 -11.81 -2.91
CA TRP A 134 0.94 -11.13 -2.36
C TRP A 134 -0.16 -12.15 -2.14
N LEU A 135 -0.95 -11.92 -1.11
CA LEU A 135 -1.90 -12.90 -0.62
C LEU A 135 -3.33 -12.41 -0.83
N ILE A 136 -4.24 -13.35 -1.04
CA ILE A 136 -5.67 -13.11 -1.11
C ILE A 136 -6.34 -13.92 0.00
N LYS A 137 -7.20 -13.25 0.76
CA LYS A 137 -8.16 -13.89 1.65
C LYS A 137 -9.53 -13.82 0.97
N TYR A 138 -10.14 -14.97 0.73
CA TYR A 138 -11.46 -15.06 0.13
C TYR A 138 -12.31 -16.08 0.90
N GLU A 139 -13.41 -15.61 1.46
CA GLU A 139 -14.40 -16.41 2.18
C GLU A 139 -15.71 -16.34 1.39
N PRO A 140 -16.06 -17.39 0.60
CA PRO A 140 -17.34 -17.42 -0.07
C PRO A 140 -18.45 -17.51 0.98
N THR A 141 -19.55 -16.83 0.75
CA THR A 141 -20.75 -16.99 1.56
C THR A 141 -21.24 -18.42 1.46
N ASN A 142 -21.38 -19.09 2.61
CA ASN A 142 -22.10 -20.35 2.67
C ASN A 142 -23.55 -20.05 2.27
N VAL A 143 -23.88 -20.29 1.00
CA VAL A 143 -25.26 -20.60 0.64
C VAL A 143 -25.60 -21.87 1.41
N ILE A 144 -26.31 -21.72 2.53
CA ILE A 144 -27.04 -22.83 3.12
C ILE A 144 -27.88 -23.36 1.98
N SER A 145 -27.55 -24.56 1.51
CA SER A 145 -28.34 -25.26 0.52
C SER A 145 -29.66 -25.52 1.25
N VAL A 146 -30.67 -24.69 1.01
CA VAL A 146 -32.04 -25.03 1.36
C VAL A 146 -32.35 -26.22 0.45
N VAL A 147 -32.10 -27.41 0.98
CA VAL A 147 -32.63 -28.65 0.41
C VAL A 147 -34.13 -28.39 0.28
N PRO A 148 -34.73 -28.46 -0.92
CA PRO A 148 -36.17 -28.44 -1.04
C PRO A 148 -36.68 -29.62 -0.21
N GLN A 149 -37.27 -29.35 0.95
CA GLN A 149 -38.01 -30.37 1.65
C GLN A 149 -39.24 -30.64 0.81
N ASP A 150 -39.32 -31.86 0.27
CA ASP A 150 -40.57 -32.39 -0.26
C ASP A 150 -41.68 -32.15 0.78
N PRO A 151 -42.88 -31.70 0.36
CA PRO A 151 -43.98 -31.49 1.29
C PRO A 151 -44.38 -32.84 1.86
N THR A 152 -44.03 -33.07 3.12
CA THR A 152 -44.54 -34.23 3.86
C THR A 152 -46.03 -33.99 4.12
N PRO A 153 -46.92 -34.93 3.79
CA PRO A 153 -48.36 -34.68 3.87
C PRO A 153 -48.82 -34.55 5.33
N ALA A 154 -49.65 -33.53 5.56
CA ALA A 154 -50.29 -33.25 6.82
C ALA A 154 -51.03 -34.47 7.38
N LYS A 155 -50.79 -34.78 8.66
CA LYS A 155 -51.66 -35.66 9.46
C LYS A 155 -52.48 -34.77 10.37
N ASP A 156 -53.69 -34.45 9.95
CA ASP A 156 -54.74 -34.02 10.87
C ASP A 156 -55.51 -35.24 11.38
N ALA A 157 -55.76 -35.22 12.68
CA ALA A 157 -56.40 -36.24 13.47
C ALA A 157 -57.92 -36.26 13.28
N VAL A 158 -58.54 -37.44 13.17
CA VAL A 158 -59.94 -37.65 13.57
C VAL A 158 -60.14 -39.06 14.15
N LEU A 159 -60.91 -39.11 15.23
CA LEU A 159 -61.40 -40.27 15.98
C LEU A 159 -62.41 -41.14 15.21
N THR A 160 -62.41 -42.42 15.56
CA THR A 160 -63.45 -43.47 15.52
C THR A 160 -64.84 -43.13 14.95
N ASP A 161 -65.31 -43.89 13.94
CA ASP A 161 -66.30 -44.97 14.14
C ASP A 161 -66.61 -45.77 12.85
N GLU A 162 -66.75 -47.08 13.05
CA GLU A 162 -67.54 -48.15 12.39
C GLU A 162 -67.62 -48.38 10.84
N ILE A 163 -67.64 -49.69 10.55
CA ILE A 163 -67.71 -50.47 9.29
C ILE A 163 -69.19 -50.53 8.77
N PRO A 164 -69.60 -51.23 7.68
CA PRO A 164 -68.92 -51.74 6.47
C PRO A 164 -69.67 -51.47 5.14
N ALA A 165 -68.98 -51.85 4.04
CA ALA A 165 -69.48 -52.77 3.00
C ALA A 165 -69.50 -52.26 1.55
N ALA A 166 -69.01 -53.18 0.71
CA ALA A 166 -69.48 -53.54 -0.62
C ALA A 166 -69.00 -52.75 -1.85
N ASN A 167 -68.28 -53.52 -2.69
CA ASN A 167 -68.48 -53.69 -4.13
C ASN A 167 -68.16 -52.48 -5.03
N GLU A 168 -67.76 -52.57 -6.29
CA GLU A 168 -67.36 -53.57 -7.29
C GLU A 168 -66.83 -52.68 -8.44
N ILE A 169 -65.68 -52.97 -9.04
CA ILE A 169 -65.53 -53.48 -10.43
C ILE A 169 -65.91 -52.47 -11.55
N THR A 170 -64.98 -52.33 -12.52
CA THR A 170 -65.16 -51.94 -13.96
C THR A 170 -65.58 -50.50 -14.27
N GLU A 171 -65.30 -49.86 -15.41
CA GLU A 171 -64.66 -50.17 -16.69
C GLU A 171 -64.56 -48.86 -17.49
N GLY A 172 -63.90 -48.88 -18.65
CA GLY A 172 -64.46 -48.18 -19.83
C GLY A 172 -63.82 -46.83 -20.16
N ILE A 173 -62.71 -46.72 -20.91
CA ILE A 173 -62.56 -46.86 -22.39
C ILE A 173 -63.05 -45.61 -23.17
N VAL A 174 -62.28 -45.28 -24.23
CA VAL A 174 -62.63 -44.63 -25.52
C VAL A 174 -62.20 -43.15 -25.63
N HIS A 175 -61.07 -42.85 -26.30
CA HIS A 175 -60.92 -42.44 -27.73
C HIS A 175 -61.63 -41.10 -28.06
N THR A 176 -61.17 -40.15 -28.88
CA THR A 176 -60.14 -40.06 -29.93
C THR A 176 -60.12 -38.61 -30.49
N HIS A 177 -59.01 -38.25 -31.15
CA HIS A 177 -58.89 -37.41 -32.37
C HIS A 177 -58.92 -35.85 -32.33
N ASN A 178 -57.75 -35.31 -32.70
CA ASN A 178 -57.44 -34.40 -33.82
C ASN A 178 -57.45 -32.85 -33.69
N ASN A 179 -56.29 -32.33 -34.13
CA ASN A 179 -55.99 -31.11 -34.91
C ASN A 179 -55.96 -29.70 -34.26
N ALA A 180 -54.72 -29.22 -34.13
CA ALA A 180 -54.15 -27.96 -34.65
C ALA A 180 -54.92 -26.63 -34.50
N ILE A 181 -54.30 -25.65 -33.82
CA ILE A 181 -53.81 -24.36 -34.35
C ILE A 181 -53.40 -23.42 -33.18
N GLY A 182 -52.16 -22.91 -33.23
CA GLY A 182 -51.80 -21.50 -33.00
C GLY A 182 -52.02 -20.82 -31.63
N LYS A 183 -50.89 -20.60 -30.93
CA LYS A 183 -50.45 -19.35 -30.25
C LYS A 183 -51.40 -18.64 -29.28
N ASN A 184 -50.99 -18.60 -27.99
CA ASN A 184 -50.85 -17.42 -27.11
C ASN A 184 -51.04 -17.81 -25.63
N VAL A 185 -50.02 -18.38 -24.98
CA VAL A 185 -50.04 -18.65 -23.51
C VAL A 185 -48.81 -18.05 -22.79
N THR A 186 -47.87 -17.45 -23.52
CA THR A 186 -46.64 -16.90 -22.93
C THR A 186 -46.76 -15.48 -22.37
N GLU A 187 -47.88 -14.77 -22.57
CA GLU A 187 -48.04 -13.39 -22.08
C GLU A 187 -48.86 -13.28 -20.77
N GLN A 188 -49.59 -14.32 -20.36
CA GLN A 188 -50.31 -14.32 -19.09
C GLN A 188 -49.41 -14.68 -17.89
N LEU A 189 -48.34 -15.45 -18.12
CA LEU A 189 -47.39 -15.88 -17.08
C LEU A 189 -46.34 -14.82 -16.72
N VAL A 190 -46.18 -13.77 -17.53
CA VAL A 190 -45.20 -12.70 -17.28
C VAL A 190 -45.79 -11.59 -16.41
N MET A 191 -47.10 -11.40 -16.42
CA MET A 191 -47.75 -10.35 -15.63
C MET A 191 -48.02 -10.73 -14.17
N ASP A 192 -48.19 -12.01 -13.85
CA ASP A 192 -48.38 -12.46 -12.45
C ASP A 192 -47.07 -12.51 -11.62
N MET A 193 -45.91 -12.25 -12.25
CA MET A 193 -44.61 -12.26 -11.57
C MET A 193 -44.13 -10.84 -11.18
N LEU A 194 -44.95 -9.80 -11.42
CA LEU A 194 -44.61 -8.40 -11.13
C LEU A 194 -45.50 -7.72 -10.07
N GLU A 195 -46.43 -8.42 -9.42
CA GLU A 195 -47.18 -7.90 -8.27
C GLU A 195 -47.05 -8.85 -7.07
N CYS A 196 -45.92 -8.76 -6.38
CA CYS A 196 -45.80 -9.22 -5.00
C CYS A 196 -45.19 -8.06 -4.21
N ASP A 197 -46.07 -7.23 -3.64
CA ASP A 197 -45.73 -6.31 -2.56
C ASP A 197 -45.25 -7.13 -1.35
N VAL A 198 -43.94 -7.39 -1.30
CA VAL A 198 -43.29 -7.94 -0.11
C VAL A 198 -42.82 -6.77 0.73
N ASN A 199 -43.43 -6.64 1.91
CA ASN A 199 -43.03 -5.72 2.97
C ASN A 199 -41.51 -5.71 3.14
N ILE A 200 -40.93 -4.57 2.77
CA ILE A 200 -39.56 -4.17 3.04
C ILE A 200 -39.47 -3.93 4.54
N GLU A 201 -38.91 -4.87 5.31
CA GLU A 201 -38.31 -4.63 6.63
C GLU A 201 -37.64 -5.94 7.11
N ASN A 202 -36.30 -5.94 7.19
CA ASN A 202 -35.38 -7.00 7.70
C ASN A 202 -34.84 -8.09 6.73
N TRP A 203 -34.05 -7.68 5.73
CA TRP A 203 -33.09 -8.57 5.01
C TRP A 203 -31.62 -8.08 5.11
N ASP A 204 -31.25 -7.41 6.21
CA ASP A 204 -29.93 -6.77 6.39
C ASP A 204 -28.84 -7.68 6.99
N GLU A 205 -29.03 -9.01 7.00
CA GLU A 205 -28.02 -9.94 7.55
C GLU A 205 -27.65 -11.05 6.57
N THR A 206 -27.61 -10.75 5.26
CA THR A 206 -26.88 -11.62 4.34
C THR A 206 -25.39 -11.27 4.50
N GLU A 207 -24.61 -12.07 5.23
CA GLU A 207 -23.17 -11.84 5.34
C GLU A 207 -22.58 -11.68 3.93
N GLU A 208 -22.00 -10.53 3.59
CA GLU A 208 -21.40 -10.37 2.27
C GLU A 208 -20.13 -11.22 2.15
N PRO A 209 -19.84 -11.83 0.98
CA PRO A 209 -18.60 -12.57 0.76
C PRO A 209 -17.38 -11.65 0.97
N LYS A 210 -16.49 -12.07 1.87
CA LYS A 210 -15.33 -11.26 2.30
C LYS A 210 -14.14 -11.55 1.39
N ILE A 211 -13.61 -10.52 0.75
CA ILE A 211 -12.36 -10.57 -0.01
C ILE A 211 -11.40 -9.48 0.45
N ASP A 212 -10.13 -9.86 0.61
CA ASP A 212 -9.06 -8.95 1.00
C ASP A 212 -7.71 -9.33 0.38
N VAL A 213 -6.78 -8.35 0.31
CA VAL A 213 -5.44 -8.51 -0.27
C VAL A 213 -4.38 -8.05 0.72
N ALA A 214 -3.33 -8.85 0.88
CA ALA A 214 -2.17 -8.49 1.68
C ALA A 214 -0.89 -8.46 0.83
N ALA A 215 -0.23 -7.30 0.77
CA ALA A 215 1.07 -7.11 0.12
C ALA A 215 2.21 -7.37 1.11
N ILE A 216 2.78 -8.58 1.04
CA ILE A 216 3.90 -9.02 1.88
C ILE A 216 5.23 -8.95 1.13
N ASP A 217 6.36 -9.25 1.77
CA ASP A 217 7.68 -9.36 1.13
C ASP A 217 8.04 -8.16 0.23
N ASN A 218 8.20 -6.99 0.84
CA ASN A 218 8.54 -5.73 0.18
C ASN A 218 10.04 -5.40 0.32
N GLY A 219 10.88 -6.40 0.64
CA GLY A 219 12.30 -6.24 0.95
C GLY A 219 13.17 -5.77 -0.22
N LEU A 220 12.70 -5.96 -1.47
CA LEU A 220 13.41 -5.63 -2.71
C LEU A 220 12.74 -4.48 -3.48
N ALA A 221 12.52 -3.35 -2.79
CA ALA A 221 12.01 -2.11 -3.36
C ALA A 221 12.98 -0.93 -3.14
N PHE A 222 12.57 0.27 -3.55
CA PHE A 222 13.34 1.51 -3.49
C PHE A 222 14.72 1.43 -4.17
N PRO A 223 14.79 1.09 -5.46
CA PRO A 223 16.07 0.99 -6.15
C PRO A 223 16.69 2.37 -6.41
N ILE A 224 18.02 2.43 -6.45
CA ILE A 224 18.77 3.66 -6.76
C ILE A 224 18.68 4.10 -8.23
N LYS A 225 18.29 3.19 -9.13
CA LYS A 225 18.06 3.44 -10.55
C LYS A 225 16.96 2.51 -11.06
N HIS A 226 16.34 2.85 -12.19
CA HIS A 226 15.50 1.89 -12.89
C HIS A 226 16.32 0.66 -13.31
N PRO A 227 15.78 -0.56 -13.15
CA PRO A 227 16.44 -1.77 -13.66
C PRO A 227 16.64 -1.68 -15.17
N ASP A 228 17.68 -2.35 -15.66
CA ASP A 228 17.96 -2.42 -17.09
C ASP A 228 16.96 -3.38 -17.81
N GLU A 229 16.33 -4.30 -17.06
CA GLU A 229 15.21 -5.13 -17.50
C GLU A 229 13.86 -4.39 -17.50
N TRP A 230 13.02 -4.75 -18.47
CA TRP A 230 11.88 -3.92 -18.89
C TRP A 230 10.60 -4.12 -18.05
N HIS A 231 10.42 -5.20 -17.26
CA HIS A 231 9.16 -5.42 -16.52
C HIS A 231 9.29 -6.21 -15.18
N PRO A 232 9.48 -5.55 -14.03
CA PRO A 232 9.54 -6.25 -12.74
C PRO A 232 8.17 -6.69 -12.17
N TYR A 233 7.06 -6.25 -12.76
CA TYR A 233 5.73 -6.44 -12.18
C TYR A 233 4.98 -7.63 -12.80
N ARG A 234 4.97 -8.77 -12.11
CA ARG A 234 4.31 -10.00 -12.62
C ARG A 234 2.79 -9.87 -12.73
N TRP A 235 2.18 -9.00 -11.93
CA TRP A 235 0.76 -8.70 -12.03
C TRP A 235 0.36 -7.95 -13.31
N ALA A 236 1.29 -7.32 -14.04
CA ALA A 236 0.96 -6.55 -15.25
C ALA A 236 0.43 -7.42 -16.42
N TRP A 237 0.61 -8.74 -16.33
CA TRP A 237 0.10 -9.71 -17.29
C TRP A 237 -1.27 -10.29 -16.90
N LEU A 238 -1.79 -9.97 -15.70
CA LEU A 238 -3.10 -10.45 -15.28
C LEU A 238 -4.22 -9.74 -16.07
N PRO A 239 -5.36 -10.41 -16.35
CA PRO A 239 -6.48 -9.79 -17.06
C PRO A 239 -6.97 -8.49 -16.41
N MET A 240 -7.01 -8.44 -15.08
CA MET A 240 -7.38 -7.26 -14.28
C MET A 240 -6.47 -6.04 -14.48
N ALA A 241 -5.23 -6.23 -14.92
CA ALA A 241 -4.30 -5.13 -15.20
C ALA A 241 -4.64 -4.38 -16.50
N LYS A 242 -5.54 -4.93 -17.33
CA LYS A 242 -6.02 -4.28 -18.56
C LYS A 242 -7.14 -3.26 -18.28
N ASN A 243 -7.82 -3.38 -17.15
CA ASN A 243 -8.88 -2.47 -16.74
C ASN A 243 -8.28 -1.10 -16.38
N SER A 244 -8.92 -0.02 -16.82
CA SER A 244 -8.54 1.34 -16.40
C SER A 244 -8.71 1.51 -14.89
N PHE A 245 -7.87 2.37 -14.29
CA PHE A 245 -8.00 2.70 -12.87
C PHE A 245 -9.39 3.24 -12.54
N SER A 246 -10.02 2.63 -11.53
CA SER A 246 -11.34 2.99 -11.02
C SER A 246 -11.43 4.45 -10.52
N GLU A 247 -12.65 4.98 -10.43
CA GLU A 247 -12.90 6.27 -9.78
C GLU A 247 -12.46 6.27 -8.32
N GLU A 248 -12.73 5.18 -7.60
CA GLU A 248 -12.34 5.01 -6.19
C GLU A 248 -10.84 5.23 -5.96
N ILE A 249 -9.98 4.56 -6.74
CA ILE A 249 -8.53 4.68 -6.55
C ILE A 249 -8.00 6.05 -7.00
N VAL A 250 -8.59 6.64 -8.04
CA VAL A 250 -8.22 7.98 -8.52
C VAL A 250 -8.56 9.03 -7.45
N ASP A 251 -9.77 9.01 -6.91
CA ASP A 251 -10.21 9.97 -5.90
C ASP A 251 -9.45 9.80 -4.58
N LEU A 252 -9.03 8.57 -4.26
CA LEU A 252 -8.20 8.29 -3.08
C LEU A 252 -6.77 8.82 -3.24
N VAL A 253 -6.12 8.56 -4.38
CA VAL A 253 -4.67 8.71 -4.53
C VAL A 253 -4.27 9.99 -5.26
N LEU A 254 -4.99 10.38 -6.33
CA LEU A 254 -4.59 11.50 -7.19
C LEU A 254 -4.50 12.83 -6.42
N PRO A 255 -5.46 13.21 -5.54
CA PRO A 255 -5.35 14.46 -4.78
C PRO A 255 -4.11 14.53 -3.89
N GLN A 256 -3.69 13.38 -3.34
CA GLN A 256 -2.48 13.28 -2.51
C GLN A 256 -1.22 13.44 -3.36
N LEU A 257 -1.16 12.80 -4.53
CA LEU A 257 -0.02 12.91 -5.44
C LEU A 257 0.03 14.25 -6.18
N ASP A 258 -1.09 14.95 -6.36
CA ASP A 258 -1.10 16.32 -6.92
C ASP A 258 -0.54 17.32 -5.91
N ASN A 259 -0.68 17.05 -4.61
CA ASN A 259 -0.17 17.89 -3.54
C ASN A 259 1.35 17.74 -3.35
N ILE A 260 2.10 18.81 -3.63
CA ILE A 260 3.56 18.84 -3.52
C ILE A 260 4.03 18.73 -2.08
N ASP A 261 3.31 19.33 -1.12
CA ASP A 261 3.67 19.28 0.28
C ASP A 261 3.52 17.85 0.82
N PHE A 262 2.49 17.13 0.39
CA PHE A 262 2.34 15.69 0.68
C PHE A 262 3.54 14.88 0.17
N VAL A 263 3.92 15.05 -1.10
CA VAL A 263 5.07 14.32 -1.69
C VAL A 263 6.38 14.69 -0.99
N ARG A 264 6.58 15.96 -0.65
CA ARG A 264 7.76 16.42 0.11
C ARG A 264 7.80 15.79 1.50
N GLU A 265 6.66 15.76 2.20
CA GLU A 265 6.54 15.15 3.52
C GLU A 265 6.79 13.65 3.46
N LEU A 266 6.23 12.94 2.47
CA LEU A 266 6.46 11.52 2.24
C LEU A 266 7.96 11.22 2.07
N CYS A 267 8.64 11.97 1.20
CA CYS A 267 10.09 11.83 1.01
C CYS A 267 10.89 12.12 2.30
N ASN A 268 10.45 13.10 3.09
CA ASN A 268 11.09 13.43 4.36
C ASN A 268 10.91 12.33 5.41
N ASP A 269 9.76 11.68 5.46
CA ASP A 269 9.51 10.59 6.41
C ASP A 269 10.29 9.33 6.04
N LEU A 270 10.36 8.99 4.74
CA LEU A 270 11.26 7.96 4.23
C LEU A 270 12.72 8.26 4.58
N LYS A 271 13.13 9.53 4.49
CA LYS A 271 14.48 9.96 4.86
C LYS A 271 14.77 9.73 6.34
N LYS A 272 13.85 10.14 7.22
CA LYS A 272 13.99 9.91 8.67
C LYS A 272 14.07 8.41 8.98
N LEU A 273 13.29 7.58 8.27
CA LEU A 273 13.33 6.13 8.41
C LEU A 273 14.69 5.56 7.99
N PHE A 274 15.16 5.90 6.79
CA PHE A 274 16.39 5.33 6.23
C PHE A 274 17.65 5.82 6.94
N GLN A 275 17.63 7.03 7.51
CA GLN A 275 18.70 7.57 8.34
C GLN A 275 18.95 6.80 9.64
N LYS A 276 18.02 5.92 10.06
CA LYS A 276 18.23 5.03 11.21
C LYS A 276 19.28 3.96 10.94
N ASP A 277 19.58 3.69 9.67
CA ASP A 277 20.60 2.71 9.31
C ASP A 277 22.02 3.27 9.51
N PRO A 278 22.92 2.55 10.20
CA PRO A 278 24.31 2.97 10.35
C PRO A 278 25.06 3.12 9.02
N GLY A 279 24.65 2.41 7.97
CA GLY A 279 25.22 2.47 6.62
C GLY A 279 24.53 3.46 5.69
N PHE A 280 23.70 4.37 6.22
CA PHE A 280 22.97 5.33 5.40
C PHE A 280 23.90 6.24 4.58
N ASP A 281 23.82 6.12 3.25
CA ASP A 281 24.47 7.04 2.31
C ASP A 281 23.45 8.04 1.75
N LYS A 282 23.64 9.31 2.07
CA LYS A 282 22.76 10.40 1.62
C LYS A 282 22.69 10.53 0.10
N LYS A 283 23.80 10.34 -0.63
CA LYS A 283 23.82 10.44 -2.09
C LYS A 283 23.02 9.29 -2.72
N MET A 284 23.22 8.07 -2.24
CA MET A 284 22.43 6.91 -2.69
C MET A 284 20.94 7.10 -2.41
N PHE A 285 20.59 7.60 -1.23
CA PHE A 285 19.20 7.87 -0.88
C PHE A 285 18.54 8.93 -1.78
N GLU A 286 19.25 9.99 -2.16
CA GLU A 286 18.71 10.97 -3.12
C GLU A 286 18.48 10.36 -4.52
N LEU A 287 19.27 9.35 -4.92
CA LEU A 287 19.01 8.59 -6.14
C LEU A 287 17.74 7.75 -6.02
N GLN A 288 17.52 7.08 -4.87
CA GLN A 288 16.27 6.35 -4.60
C GLN A 288 15.05 7.27 -4.68
N LEU A 289 15.12 8.44 -4.04
CA LEU A 289 14.05 9.42 -4.12
C LEU A 289 13.85 9.97 -5.54
N SER A 290 14.90 9.98 -6.38
CA SER A 290 14.76 10.41 -7.78
C SER A 290 13.94 9.42 -8.62
N VAL A 291 14.11 8.12 -8.36
CA VAL A 291 13.29 7.06 -8.94
C VAL A 291 11.86 7.16 -8.42
N LEU A 292 11.67 7.23 -7.11
CA LEU A 292 10.35 7.32 -6.47
C LEU A 292 9.55 8.52 -6.99
N ARG A 293 10.15 9.70 -7.09
CA ARG A 293 9.48 10.88 -7.66
C ARG A 293 9.13 10.70 -9.13
N GLY A 294 9.98 10.02 -9.90
CA GLY A 294 9.69 9.65 -11.28
C GLY A 294 8.50 8.70 -11.41
N GLN A 295 8.40 7.72 -10.51
CA GLN A 295 7.25 6.82 -10.42
C GLN A 295 5.98 7.59 -10.06
N ILE A 296 6.02 8.47 -9.05
CA ILE A 296 4.87 9.31 -8.69
C ILE A 296 4.41 10.17 -9.88
N PHE A 297 5.34 10.75 -10.63
CA PHE A 297 5.01 11.56 -11.79
C PHE A 297 4.28 10.76 -12.88
N ASN A 298 4.80 9.60 -13.27
CA ASN A 298 4.14 8.75 -14.27
C ASN A 298 2.77 8.27 -13.77
N LEU A 299 2.69 7.88 -12.50
CA LEU A 299 1.44 7.43 -11.90
C LEU A 299 0.37 8.52 -11.90
N ARG A 300 0.73 9.75 -11.51
CA ARG A 300 -0.17 10.90 -11.51
C ARG A 300 -0.76 11.14 -12.91
N GLU A 301 0.09 11.14 -13.94
CA GLU A 301 -0.36 11.30 -15.33
C GLU A 301 -1.24 10.13 -15.79
N ALA A 302 -0.92 8.89 -15.40
CA ALA A 302 -1.74 7.72 -15.71
C ALA A 302 -3.13 7.78 -15.06
N LEU A 303 -3.21 8.21 -13.80
CA LEU A 303 -4.48 8.37 -13.09
C LEU A 303 -5.35 9.47 -13.72
N ARG A 304 -4.75 10.62 -14.07
CA ARG A 304 -5.44 11.72 -14.78
C ARG A 304 -6.02 11.28 -16.13
N LEU A 305 -5.25 10.48 -16.87
CA LEU A 305 -5.64 9.99 -18.20
C LEU A 305 -6.45 8.69 -18.14
N ARG A 306 -6.88 8.23 -16.97
CA ARG A 306 -7.65 6.98 -16.78
C ARG A 306 -7.02 5.77 -17.48
N LYS A 307 -5.69 5.68 -17.43
CA LYS A 307 -4.95 4.53 -17.96
C LYS A 307 -5.17 3.27 -17.13
N SER A 308 -4.86 2.11 -17.69
CA SER A 308 -4.79 0.85 -16.96
C SER A 308 -3.43 0.62 -16.29
N PRO A 309 -3.32 -0.26 -15.28
CA PRO A 309 -2.04 -0.71 -14.74
C PRO A 309 -1.06 -1.19 -15.83
N GLN A 310 -1.55 -1.91 -16.84
CA GLN A 310 -0.73 -2.37 -17.95
C GLN A 310 -0.19 -1.21 -18.81
N GLN A 311 -0.99 -0.16 -19.04
CA GLN A 311 -0.52 1.02 -19.77
C GLN A 311 0.44 1.88 -18.92
N LEU A 312 0.27 1.92 -17.60
CA LEU A 312 1.16 2.62 -16.68
C LEU A 312 2.58 2.05 -16.72
N VAL A 313 2.72 0.72 -16.72
CA VAL A 313 4.05 0.08 -16.74
C VAL A 313 4.77 0.24 -18.08
N GLN A 314 4.05 0.56 -19.15
CA GLN A 314 4.60 0.88 -20.47
C GLN A 314 5.07 2.34 -20.60
N MET A 315 4.74 3.20 -19.62
CA MET A 315 5.20 4.59 -19.63
C MET A 315 6.72 4.65 -19.47
N GLN A 316 7.35 5.58 -20.20
CA GLN A 316 8.80 5.75 -20.14
C GLN A 316 9.25 6.05 -18.70
N PRO A 317 10.21 5.27 -18.15
CA PRO A 317 10.72 5.52 -16.80
C PRO A 317 11.31 6.92 -16.66
N GLN A 318 10.90 7.63 -15.60
CA GLN A 318 11.36 8.99 -15.31
C GLN A 318 12.27 9.02 -14.09
N LEU A 319 13.20 9.97 -14.07
CA LEU A 319 13.97 10.34 -12.89
C LEU A 319 13.70 11.80 -12.58
N ILE A 320 13.27 12.11 -11.36
CA ILE A 320 12.83 13.46 -11.00
C ILE A 320 13.52 13.93 -9.73
N VAL A 321 14.09 15.14 -9.77
CA VAL A 321 14.80 15.72 -8.63
C VAL A 321 14.11 17.00 -8.19
N GLU A 322 14.05 17.19 -6.88
CA GLU A 322 13.53 18.43 -6.29
C GLU A 322 14.48 19.60 -6.52
N MET A 323 13.93 20.70 -7.04
CA MET A 323 14.71 21.91 -7.31
C MET A 323 15.01 22.65 -6.02
N LYS A 324 16.30 22.90 -5.77
CA LYS A 324 16.73 23.77 -4.67
C LYS A 324 16.45 25.22 -5.06
N SER A 325 15.66 25.93 -4.27
CA SER A 325 15.49 27.38 -4.43
C SER A 325 16.84 28.08 -4.29
N LYS A 326 17.30 28.78 -5.34
CA LYS A 326 18.47 29.65 -5.22
C LYS A 326 18.13 30.78 -4.24
N LYS A 327 18.76 30.80 -3.05
CA LYS A 327 18.67 31.98 -2.17
C LYS A 327 19.25 33.17 -2.96
N LYS A 328 18.42 34.16 -3.32
CA LYS A 328 18.91 35.44 -3.85
C LYS A 328 19.87 36.02 -2.82
N ARG A 329 21.17 36.02 -3.11
CA ARG A 329 22.15 36.80 -2.33
C ARG A 329 21.73 38.27 -2.50
N ARG A 330 21.12 38.87 -1.48
CA ARG A 330 20.95 40.33 -1.44
C ARG A 330 22.36 40.92 -1.41
N LEU A 331 22.82 41.43 -2.55
CA LEU A 331 23.98 42.32 -2.60
C LEU A 331 23.63 43.51 -1.71
N ARG A 332 24.31 43.64 -0.56
CA ARG A 332 24.29 44.87 0.23
C ARG A 332 25.02 45.92 -0.61
N THR A 333 24.30 46.71 -1.39
CA THR A 333 24.78 48.00 -1.87
C THR A 333 24.83 48.93 -0.66
N VAL A 334 26.03 49.16 -0.15
CA VAL A 334 26.31 50.24 0.81
C VAL A 334 26.17 51.55 0.03
N PRO A 335 25.29 52.48 0.41
CA PRO A 335 25.26 53.82 -0.19
C PRO A 335 26.56 54.53 0.17
N ARG A 336 27.28 55.01 -0.84
CA ARG A 336 28.44 55.88 -0.67
C ARG A 336 27.89 57.28 -0.39
N ASP A 337 27.75 57.64 0.89
CA ASP A 337 27.47 59.02 1.27
C ASP A 337 28.70 59.88 0.97
N THR A 338 28.54 60.77 0.00
CA THR A 338 29.38 61.94 -0.22
C THR A 338 29.34 62.83 1.02
N ARG A 339 30.45 62.93 1.76
CA ARG A 339 30.63 63.95 2.80
C ARG A 339 31.53 65.08 2.28
N SER A 340 30.90 66.24 2.17
CA SER A 340 31.50 67.56 2.07
C SER A 340 32.36 67.89 3.29
N LEU A 341 33.42 68.63 3.01
CA LEU A 341 34.44 69.14 3.91
C LEU A 341 33.86 70.17 4.91
N SER A 342 34.15 70.01 6.20
CA SER A 342 34.28 71.14 7.14
C SER A 342 35.15 70.75 8.34
N THR A 343 35.88 71.76 8.79
CA THR A 343 37.11 71.81 9.59
C THR A 343 36.85 71.87 11.10
N THR A 344 37.94 71.92 11.88
CA THR A 344 38.09 72.24 13.34
C THR A 344 38.12 71.02 14.28
N THR A 345 39.30 70.56 14.70
CA THR A 345 40.25 70.98 15.79
C THR A 345 40.04 70.22 17.11
N ASP A 346 41.16 69.65 17.54
CA ASP A 346 41.67 69.58 18.92
C ASP A 346 41.48 68.32 19.79
N ALA A 347 42.50 68.20 20.65
CA ALA A 347 43.07 67.12 21.43
C ALA A 347 42.19 66.36 22.43
N GLY A 348 42.73 65.25 22.95
CA GLY A 348 42.38 64.80 24.30
C GLY A 348 42.47 63.30 24.54
N GLU A 349 43.47 62.95 25.34
CA GLU A 349 43.77 61.70 26.05
C GLU A 349 42.61 60.95 26.75
N GLU A 350 42.86 59.64 26.90
CA GLU A 350 42.73 58.81 28.12
C GLU A 350 41.43 58.07 28.52
N THR A 351 41.67 56.78 28.82
CA THR A 351 41.19 55.93 29.92
C THR A 351 39.87 55.14 29.87
N LEU A 352 40.08 53.81 30.04
CA LEU A 352 39.41 52.84 30.95
C LEU A 352 37.88 52.79 31.02
N THR A 353 37.29 51.61 30.77
CA THR A 353 36.65 50.72 31.79
C THR A 353 35.68 49.70 31.16
N ASP A 354 35.57 48.57 31.85
CA ASP A 354 34.74 47.39 31.60
C ASP A 354 33.22 47.61 31.78
N HIS A 355 32.43 46.94 30.89
CA HIS A 355 31.07 46.37 31.05
C HIS A 355 29.92 47.29 31.54
N PRO A 356 28.60 46.92 31.53
CA PRO A 356 27.91 45.67 31.16
C PRO A 356 26.60 45.86 30.31
N SER A 357 25.87 44.75 30.12
CA SER A 357 24.40 44.67 30.03
C SER A 357 23.68 44.81 28.68
N SER A 358 23.36 43.62 28.13
CA SER A 358 22.01 43.17 27.76
C SER A 358 20.90 44.23 27.61
N SER A 359 20.48 44.43 26.37
CA SER A 359 19.16 44.96 26.03
C SER A 359 18.43 43.95 25.14
N THR A 360 17.43 43.33 25.73
CA THR A 360 16.32 42.61 25.11
C THR A 360 15.64 43.47 24.05
N MET A 361 15.59 42.98 22.81
CA MET A 361 14.68 43.52 21.79
C MET A 361 13.82 42.39 21.24
N SER A 362 12.60 42.34 21.74
CA SER A 362 11.44 41.73 21.10
C SER A 362 11.22 42.35 19.73
N LEU A 363 11.13 41.54 18.67
CA LEU A 363 10.64 41.97 17.36
C LEU A 363 9.67 40.94 16.78
N SER A 364 8.39 41.26 17.00
CA SER A 364 7.26 41.17 16.09
C SER A 364 7.15 39.96 15.15
N GLN A 365 6.21 39.10 15.52
CA GLN A 365 5.32 38.34 14.66
C GLN A 365 4.71 39.25 13.57
N SER A 366 5.26 39.26 12.36
CA SER A 366 4.53 39.59 11.13
C SER A 366 5.48 39.56 9.92
N GLN A 367 5.63 38.40 9.28
CA GLN A 367 5.94 38.27 7.84
C GLN A 367 5.85 36.80 7.41
N TRP A 368 4.67 36.20 7.56
CA TRP A 368 4.30 35.08 6.70
C TRP A 368 3.79 35.69 5.40
N GLN A 369 4.70 35.93 4.45
CA GLN A 369 4.30 36.21 3.08
C GLN A 369 3.49 35.00 2.58
N ASN A 370 2.29 35.26 2.05
CA ASN A 370 1.56 34.32 1.21
C ASN A 370 2.47 33.93 0.05
N VAL A 371 3.16 32.81 0.18
CA VAL A 371 3.86 32.16 -0.93
C VAL A 371 2.81 31.30 -1.61
N GLU A 372 2.42 31.66 -2.84
CA GLU A 372 1.55 30.80 -3.64
C GLU A 372 2.12 29.37 -3.66
N PRO A 373 1.25 28.34 -3.55
CA PRO A 373 1.70 26.96 -3.58
C PRO A 373 2.39 26.72 -4.94
N LYS A 374 3.66 26.30 -4.88
CA LYS A 374 4.42 26.02 -6.10
C LYS A 374 3.72 24.95 -6.92
N THR A 375 3.85 25.04 -8.24
CA THR A 375 3.35 24.00 -9.14
C THR A 375 4.37 22.86 -9.29
N TRP A 376 3.92 21.72 -9.83
CA TRP A 376 4.78 20.55 -10.05
C TRP A 376 6.04 20.86 -10.89
N PRO A 377 5.91 21.53 -12.05
CA PRO A 377 7.06 21.94 -12.86
C PRO A 377 8.01 22.93 -12.17
N GLU A 378 7.53 23.70 -11.19
CA GLU A 378 8.35 24.64 -10.41
C GLU A 378 9.09 24.00 -9.23
N SER A 379 8.63 22.83 -8.78
CA SER A 379 9.22 22.11 -7.65
C SER A 379 10.15 20.99 -8.09
N TYR A 380 9.92 20.44 -9.29
CA TYR A 380 10.57 19.22 -9.73
C TYR A 380 11.10 19.34 -11.17
N GLN A 381 12.33 18.85 -11.37
CA GLN A 381 12.98 18.81 -12.67
C GLN A 381 13.22 17.36 -13.09
N GLN A 382 12.86 17.04 -14.34
CA GLN A 382 13.19 15.77 -14.98
C GLN A 382 14.71 15.69 -15.24
N LYS A 383 15.30 14.55 -14.91
CA LYS A 383 16.67 14.20 -15.28
C LYS A 383 16.63 13.09 -16.32
N VAL A 384 17.46 13.21 -17.34
CA VAL A 384 17.71 12.11 -18.27
C VAL A 384 18.59 11.09 -17.56
N GLN A 385 18.21 9.82 -17.61
CA GLN A 385 19.09 8.73 -17.21
C GLN A 385 20.23 8.65 -18.23
N THR A 386 21.38 9.25 -17.92
CA THR A 386 22.55 9.13 -18.78
C THR A 386 22.98 7.67 -18.80
N ARG A 387 22.95 7.04 -19.99
CA ARG A 387 23.47 5.68 -20.24
C ARG A 387 25.00 5.59 -20.11
N SER A 388 25.62 6.29 -19.16
CA SER A 388 27.06 6.13 -18.93
C SER A 388 27.29 4.83 -18.17
N ALA A 389 27.73 3.80 -18.89
CA ALA A 389 28.35 2.64 -18.28
C ALA A 389 29.52 3.14 -17.43
N PHE A 390 29.45 2.96 -16.11
CA PHE A 390 30.51 3.36 -15.18
C PHE A 390 31.76 2.46 -15.25
N PHE A 391 31.84 1.56 -16.23
CA PHE A 391 33.00 0.72 -16.51
C PHE A 391 33.21 0.64 -18.02
N THR A 392 34.22 1.33 -18.52
CA THR A 392 34.95 0.90 -19.70
C THR A 392 35.89 -0.21 -19.25
N TRP A 393 35.70 -1.41 -19.76
CA TRP A 393 36.72 -2.46 -19.64
C TRP A 393 38.00 -1.93 -20.27
N TRP A 394 39.11 -2.01 -19.54
CA TRP A 394 40.43 -1.84 -20.13
C TRP A 394 40.78 -3.19 -20.75
N ASP A 395 40.70 -3.29 -22.07
CA ASP A 395 41.30 -4.41 -22.79
C ASP A 395 42.82 -4.39 -22.60
N ARG A 396 43.37 -5.52 -22.14
CA ARG A 396 44.71 -5.97 -22.50
C ARG A 396 44.67 -7.47 -22.77
#